data_AF-A0A924P729-F1
#
_entry.id   AF-A0A924P729-F1
#
_cell.length_a   1.000
_cell.length_b   1.000
_cell.length_c   1.000
_cell.angle_alpha   90.00
_cell.angle_beta   90.00
_cell.angle_gamma   90.00
#
_symmetry.space_group_name_H-M   'P 1'
#
loop_
_entity.id
_entity.type
_entity.pdbx_description
1 polymer ?
#
loop_
_entity_poly.entity_id
_entity_poly.type
_entity_poly.pdbx_seq_one_letter_code
_entity_poly.pdbx_strand_id
1 'polypeptide(L)'
;MKTILSFLIALFLLASCKTSKDYLLRADEDKTIFDIVKKLNKHADDADATKALPAVYNQVQQRHLKKITAYNAYTDIGKWDKLLNEYSSLQNIFAVITNSTAAQNLVTPKNYSYEINGLKQAAAEDYYKLGEDYLANDSREYARKAYAAFKKAGGWMPGYKDYKSKMDEAFNSSVVNIVINPIQDNSFFFNTGWGNMGYNYSNEYFQQNMVRDLGGKYATRYPARFYTEWEARRDNVQPDWVIDLTLRNMDIPR
;
A
#
# COMPACT_ATOMS: atom_id res chain seq x y z
N MET A 1 -48.56 -21.43 31.13
CA MET A 1 -47.63 -20.28 30.91
C MET A 1 -46.44 -20.65 30.03
N LYS A 2 -45.74 -21.78 30.25
CA LYS A 2 -44.60 -22.22 29.41
C LYS A 2 -44.97 -22.50 27.94
N THR A 3 -46.17 -22.99 27.66
CA THR A 3 -46.65 -23.26 26.29
C THR A 3 -46.96 -22.00 25.48
N ILE A 4 -47.38 -20.91 26.15
CA ILE A 4 -47.65 -19.61 25.50
C ILE A 4 -46.33 -18.90 25.16
N LEU A 5 -45.32 -19.03 26.04
CA LEU A 5 -43.98 -18.49 25.80
C LEU A 5 -43.28 -19.17 24.61
N SER A 6 -43.42 -20.49 24.47
CA SER A 6 -42.89 -21.23 23.31
C SER A 6 -43.55 -20.83 21.99
N PHE A 7 -44.84 -20.50 22.01
CA PHE A 7 -45.56 -20.02 20.81
C PHE A 7 -45.13 -18.60 20.40
N LEU A 8 -44.83 -17.72 21.37
CA LEU A 8 -44.36 -16.37 21.11
C LEU A 8 -42.93 -16.33 20.52
N ILE A 9 -42.05 -17.24 20.95
CA ILE A 9 -40.68 -17.37 20.43
C ILE A 9 -40.69 -17.95 19.01
N ALA A 10 -41.57 -18.91 18.72
CA ALA A 10 -41.75 -19.42 17.36
C ALA A 10 -42.29 -18.36 16.38
N LEU A 11 -43.16 -17.46 16.85
CA LEU A 11 -43.69 -16.36 16.05
C LEU A 11 -42.64 -15.27 15.75
N PHE A 12 -41.69 -15.04 16.67
CA PHE A 12 -40.56 -14.12 16.44
C PHE A 12 -39.53 -14.66 15.45
N LEU A 13 -39.34 -15.99 15.39
CA LEU A 13 -38.41 -16.62 14.43
C LEU A 13 -38.93 -16.60 12.98
N LEU A 14 -40.25 -16.51 12.78
CA LEU A 14 -40.87 -16.41 11.44
C LEU A 14 -40.95 -14.97 10.91
N ALA A 15 -40.72 -13.95 11.74
CA ALA A 15 -40.74 -12.55 11.34
C ALA A 15 -39.43 -12.06 10.69
N SER A 16 -38.37 -12.90 10.64
CA SER A 16 -37.02 -12.47 10.26
C SER A 16 -36.55 -12.90 8.87
N CYS A 17 -37.44 -12.92 7.87
CA CYS A 17 -37.05 -13.14 6.47
C CYS A 17 -38.03 -12.49 5.47
N LYS A 18 -38.21 -11.16 5.56
CA LYS A 18 -38.58 -10.36 4.38
C LYS A 18 -37.44 -9.40 4.09
N THR A 19 -36.49 -9.83 3.26
CA THR A 19 -35.64 -8.87 2.53
C THR A 19 -36.61 -7.98 1.77
N SER A 20 -36.76 -6.72 2.19
CA SER A 20 -37.70 -5.81 1.54
C SER A 20 -37.32 -5.74 0.06
N LYS A 21 -38.24 -6.20 -0.80
CA LYS A 21 -38.10 -6.12 -2.25
C LYS A 21 -38.17 -4.69 -2.77
N ASP A 22 -38.37 -3.73 -1.86
CA ASP A 22 -38.45 -2.33 -2.20
C ASP A 22 -37.06 -1.75 -2.42
N TYR A 23 -36.59 -1.88 -3.65
CA TYR A 23 -35.30 -1.34 -4.08
C TYR A 23 -35.22 0.19 -3.92
N LEU A 24 -36.35 0.90 -3.98
CA LEU A 24 -36.35 2.35 -3.88
C LEU A 24 -36.02 2.83 -2.46
N LEU A 25 -36.35 2.06 -1.43
CA LEU A 25 -35.97 2.36 -0.05
C LEU A 25 -34.47 2.22 0.22
N ARG A 26 -33.75 1.46 -0.61
CA ARG A 26 -32.29 1.24 -0.52
C ARG A 26 -31.54 1.84 -1.71
N ALA A 27 -32.15 2.80 -2.41
CA ALA A 27 -31.59 3.40 -3.62
C ALA A 27 -30.30 4.22 -3.35
N ASP A 28 -29.97 4.42 -2.08
CA ASP A 28 -28.76 5.04 -1.60
C ASP A 28 -27.58 4.06 -1.44
N GLU A 29 -27.70 2.77 -1.79
CA GLU A 29 -26.63 1.77 -1.73
C GLU A 29 -26.26 1.21 -3.11
N ASP A 30 -24.96 1.04 -3.40
CA ASP A 30 -24.49 0.41 -4.67
C ASP A 30 -25.01 -1.02 -4.80
N LYS A 31 -25.08 -1.71 -3.67
CA LYS A 31 -25.56 -3.08 -3.57
C LYS A 31 -26.96 -3.25 -4.17
N THR A 32 -27.80 -2.23 -4.08
CA THR A 32 -29.15 -2.27 -4.63
C THR A 32 -29.14 -2.43 -6.14
N ILE A 33 -28.21 -1.80 -6.87
CA ILE A 33 -28.05 -2.04 -8.32
C ILE A 33 -27.67 -3.50 -8.59
N PHE A 34 -26.71 -4.04 -7.83
CA PHE A 34 -26.29 -5.44 -8.00
C PHE A 34 -27.42 -6.43 -7.69
N ASP A 35 -28.23 -6.15 -6.67
CA ASP A 35 -29.41 -6.95 -6.33
C ASP A 35 -30.46 -6.92 -7.47
N ILE A 36 -30.75 -5.74 -8.02
CA ILE A 36 -31.69 -5.56 -9.15
C ILE A 36 -31.19 -6.30 -10.39
N VAL A 37 -29.94 -6.09 -10.80
CA VAL A 37 -29.38 -6.74 -11.99
C VAL A 37 -29.34 -8.26 -11.80
N LYS A 38 -28.98 -8.75 -10.61
CA LYS A 38 -29.03 -10.18 -10.29
C LYS A 38 -30.46 -10.74 -10.40
N LYS A 39 -31.47 -9.96 -10.02
CA LYS A 39 -32.88 -10.34 -10.16
C LYS A 39 -33.30 -10.40 -11.63
N LEU A 40 -32.95 -9.38 -12.43
CA LEU A 40 -33.23 -9.33 -13.86
C LEU A 40 -32.53 -10.44 -14.64
N ASN A 41 -31.33 -10.84 -14.25
CA ASN A 41 -30.64 -11.99 -14.84
C ASN A 41 -31.35 -13.32 -14.59
N LYS A 42 -32.16 -13.43 -13.53
CA LYS A 42 -32.97 -14.62 -13.24
C LYS A 42 -34.36 -14.55 -13.86
N HIS A 43 -34.95 -13.35 -13.87
CA HIS A 43 -36.30 -13.07 -14.36
C HIS A 43 -36.27 -11.71 -15.07
N ALA A 44 -36.09 -11.75 -16.39
CA ALA A 44 -35.89 -10.55 -17.20
C ALA A 44 -37.11 -9.61 -17.23
N ASP A 45 -38.28 -10.13 -16.90
CA ASP A 45 -39.59 -9.46 -16.86
C ASP A 45 -40.06 -9.13 -15.44
N ASP A 46 -39.19 -9.24 -14.43
CA ASP A 46 -39.56 -8.89 -13.04
C ASP A 46 -39.99 -7.43 -12.95
N ALA A 47 -41.27 -7.20 -12.64
CA ALA A 47 -41.89 -5.88 -12.70
C ALA A 47 -41.26 -4.88 -11.71
N ASP A 48 -40.93 -5.33 -10.50
CA ASP A 48 -40.32 -4.49 -9.46
C ASP A 48 -38.91 -4.06 -9.88
N ALA A 49 -38.07 -5.02 -10.31
CA ALA A 49 -36.70 -4.75 -10.75
C ALA A 49 -36.66 -3.89 -12.02
N THR A 50 -37.53 -4.16 -12.98
CA THR A 50 -37.64 -3.42 -14.25
C THR A 50 -38.00 -1.94 -14.00
N LYS A 51 -38.96 -1.71 -13.11
CA LYS A 51 -39.39 -0.36 -12.74
C LYS A 51 -38.34 0.38 -11.92
N ALA A 52 -37.63 -0.32 -11.02
CA ALA A 52 -36.70 0.31 -10.09
C ALA A 52 -35.35 0.67 -10.73
N LEU A 53 -34.83 -0.13 -11.67
CA LEU A 53 -33.45 0.02 -12.17
C LEU A 53 -33.11 1.44 -12.65
N PRO A 54 -33.92 2.12 -13.49
CA PRO A 54 -33.57 3.45 -13.99
C PRO A 54 -33.51 4.50 -12.88
N ALA A 55 -34.42 4.45 -11.92
CA ALA A 55 -34.47 5.39 -10.80
C ALA A 55 -33.27 5.19 -9.86
N VAL A 56 -32.99 3.94 -9.47
CA VAL A 56 -31.88 3.59 -8.59
C VAL A 56 -30.53 3.92 -9.25
N TYR A 57 -30.37 3.59 -10.53
CA TYR A 57 -29.15 3.94 -11.28
C TYR A 57 -28.87 5.44 -11.25
N ASN A 58 -29.87 6.26 -11.59
CA ASN A 58 -29.71 7.72 -11.59
C ASN A 58 -29.34 8.25 -10.20
N GLN A 59 -29.99 7.76 -9.14
CA GLN A 59 -29.71 8.18 -7.77
C GLN A 59 -28.28 7.83 -7.33
N VAL A 60 -27.86 6.58 -7.54
CA VAL A 60 -26.52 6.11 -7.18
C VAL A 60 -25.45 6.87 -7.98
N GLN A 61 -25.67 7.04 -9.30
CA GLN A 61 -24.75 7.79 -10.15
C GLN A 61 -24.58 9.22 -9.65
N GLN A 62 -25.67 9.94 -9.41
CA GLN A 62 -25.63 11.32 -8.92
C GLN A 62 -24.93 11.43 -7.56
N ARG A 63 -25.11 10.46 -6.67
CA ARG A 63 -24.44 10.45 -5.37
C ARG A 63 -22.92 10.31 -5.53
N HIS A 64 -22.43 9.42 -6.39
CA HIS A 64 -20.99 9.33 -6.68
C HIS A 64 -20.46 10.60 -7.34
N LEU A 65 -21.18 11.16 -8.32
CA LEU A 65 -20.78 12.40 -8.99
C LEU A 65 -20.69 13.60 -8.03
N LYS A 66 -21.59 13.68 -7.05
CA LYS A 66 -21.52 14.68 -5.97
C LYS A 66 -20.26 14.52 -5.13
N LYS A 67 -19.90 13.29 -4.74
CA LYS A 67 -18.66 13.02 -4.00
C LYS A 67 -17.41 13.33 -4.83
N ILE A 68 -17.39 12.95 -6.10
CA ILE A 68 -16.31 13.30 -7.04
C ILE A 68 -16.14 14.83 -7.09
N THR A 69 -17.24 15.57 -7.21
CA THR A 69 -17.21 17.05 -7.19
C THR A 69 -16.60 17.57 -5.88
N ALA A 70 -17.00 17.02 -4.73
CA ALA A 70 -16.46 17.41 -3.43
C ALA A 70 -14.96 17.09 -3.28
N TYR A 71 -14.52 15.90 -3.72
CA TYR A 71 -13.12 15.49 -3.62
C TYR A 71 -12.21 16.23 -4.59
N ASN A 72 -12.71 16.67 -5.75
CA ASN A 72 -11.95 17.53 -6.67
C ASN A 72 -11.57 18.88 -6.05
N ALA A 73 -12.37 19.37 -5.09
CA ALA A 73 -12.06 20.62 -4.37
C ALA A 73 -10.96 20.44 -3.31
N TYR A 74 -10.52 19.21 -3.01
CA TYR A 74 -9.46 18.99 -2.03
C TYR A 74 -8.09 19.35 -2.61
N THR A 75 -7.26 19.94 -1.76
CA THR A 75 -5.86 20.27 -2.06
C THR A 75 -4.90 19.15 -1.67
N ASP A 76 -5.27 18.33 -0.69
CA ASP A 76 -4.48 17.19 -0.23
C ASP A 76 -4.32 16.11 -1.32
N ILE A 77 -3.11 15.57 -1.45
CA ILE A 77 -2.76 14.59 -2.47
C ILE A 77 -3.49 13.24 -2.29
N GLY A 78 -3.93 12.93 -1.07
CA GLY A 78 -4.76 11.75 -0.78
C GLY A 78 -6.17 11.81 -1.39
N LYS A 79 -6.56 12.91 -2.05
CA LYS A 79 -7.79 12.99 -2.85
C LYS A 79 -7.82 11.97 -3.99
N TRP A 80 -6.67 11.59 -4.53
CA TRP A 80 -6.57 10.69 -5.68
C TRP A 80 -7.16 9.31 -5.38
N ASP A 81 -6.89 8.75 -4.21
CA ASP A 81 -7.48 7.48 -3.76
C ASP A 81 -9.02 7.59 -3.64
N LYS A 82 -9.51 8.70 -3.08
CA LYS A 82 -10.95 8.94 -2.91
C LYS A 82 -11.66 9.03 -4.26
N LEU A 83 -11.10 9.80 -5.19
CA LEU A 83 -11.64 9.94 -6.53
C LEU A 83 -11.60 8.61 -7.30
N LEU A 84 -10.49 7.85 -7.23
CA LEU A 84 -10.38 6.54 -7.86
C LEU A 84 -11.45 5.59 -7.34
N ASN A 85 -11.71 5.58 -6.03
CA ASN A 85 -12.74 4.73 -5.44
C ASN A 85 -14.13 5.04 -6.02
N GLU A 86 -14.51 6.32 -6.09
CA GLU A 86 -15.82 6.72 -6.61
C GLU A 86 -15.96 6.41 -8.12
N TYR A 87 -14.93 6.68 -8.92
CA TYR A 87 -14.94 6.33 -10.35
C TYR A 87 -14.94 4.81 -10.58
N SER A 88 -14.26 4.04 -9.72
CA SER A 88 -14.23 2.58 -9.82
C SER A 88 -15.58 1.96 -9.48
N SER A 89 -16.32 2.49 -8.49
CA SER A 89 -17.71 2.10 -8.23
C SER A 89 -18.60 2.36 -9.44
N LEU A 90 -18.51 3.54 -10.06
CA LEU A 90 -19.26 3.87 -11.27
C LEU A 90 -18.92 2.94 -12.45
N GLN A 91 -17.63 2.63 -12.64
CA GLN A 91 -17.18 1.69 -13.66
C GLN A 91 -17.67 0.26 -13.41
N ASN A 92 -17.73 -0.17 -12.14
CA ASN A 92 -18.28 -1.47 -11.77
C ASN A 92 -19.80 -1.55 -12.05
N ILE A 93 -20.54 -0.48 -11.73
CA ILE A 93 -21.97 -0.36 -12.09
C ILE A 93 -22.14 -0.46 -13.61
N PHE A 94 -21.32 0.25 -14.38
CA PHE A 94 -21.29 0.14 -15.84
C PHE A 94 -21.07 -1.30 -16.29
N ALA A 95 -20.07 -2.00 -15.75
CA ALA A 95 -19.75 -3.37 -16.12
C ALA A 95 -20.90 -4.34 -15.81
N VAL A 96 -21.53 -4.23 -14.63
CA VAL A 96 -22.61 -5.13 -14.22
C VAL A 96 -23.87 -4.91 -15.06
N ILE A 97 -24.26 -3.67 -15.34
CA ILE A 97 -25.39 -3.39 -16.23
C ILE A 97 -25.06 -3.85 -17.65
N THR A 98 -23.86 -3.58 -18.14
CA THR A 98 -23.42 -3.98 -19.49
C THR A 98 -23.38 -5.50 -19.65
N ASN A 99 -23.08 -6.27 -18.62
CA ASN A 99 -23.06 -7.73 -18.71
C ASN A 99 -24.44 -8.39 -18.54
N SER A 100 -25.52 -7.60 -18.52
CA SER A 100 -26.89 -8.09 -18.39
C SER A 100 -27.76 -7.56 -19.52
N THR A 101 -28.19 -8.44 -20.43
CA THR A 101 -29.08 -8.07 -21.56
C THR A 101 -30.37 -7.40 -21.07
N ALA A 102 -30.98 -7.94 -20.01
CA ALA A 102 -32.21 -7.37 -19.44
C ALA A 102 -31.98 -5.97 -18.85
N ALA A 103 -30.87 -5.75 -18.14
CA ALA A 103 -30.55 -4.45 -17.55
C ALA A 103 -30.15 -3.40 -18.60
N GLN A 104 -29.36 -3.77 -19.60
CA GLN A 104 -28.96 -2.87 -20.69
C GLN A 104 -30.16 -2.32 -21.47
N ASN A 105 -31.22 -3.11 -21.63
CA ASN A 105 -32.44 -2.67 -22.31
C ASN A 105 -33.19 -1.57 -21.55
N LEU A 106 -32.91 -1.39 -20.26
CA LEU A 106 -33.61 -0.45 -19.38
C LEU A 106 -32.80 0.83 -19.13
N VAL A 107 -31.47 0.72 -19.14
CA VAL A 107 -30.56 1.82 -18.83
C VAL A 107 -29.32 1.72 -19.71
N THR A 108 -28.88 2.85 -20.26
CA THR A 108 -27.57 2.97 -20.91
C THR A 108 -26.55 3.51 -19.89
N PRO A 109 -25.72 2.64 -19.28
CA PRO A 109 -24.76 3.09 -18.28
C PRO A 109 -23.61 3.85 -18.95
N LYS A 110 -23.06 4.87 -18.26
CA LYS A 110 -21.88 5.59 -18.74
C LYS A 110 -20.60 4.80 -18.42
N ASN A 111 -19.70 4.68 -19.40
CA ASN A 111 -18.35 4.15 -19.20
C ASN A 111 -17.43 5.26 -18.64
N TYR A 112 -16.70 4.96 -17.57
CA TYR A 112 -15.80 5.89 -16.87
C TYR A 112 -14.31 5.52 -16.99
N SER A 113 -13.97 4.57 -17.85
CA SER A 113 -12.57 4.12 -18.05
C SER A 113 -11.65 5.26 -18.51
N TYR A 114 -12.14 6.19 -19.33
CA TYR A 114 -11.37 7.35 -19.78
C TYR A 114 -11.03 8.27 -18.60
N GLU A 115 -12.01 8.60 -17.77
CA GLU A 115 -11.83 9.40 -16.56
C GLU A 115 -10.88 8.72 -15.56
N ILE A 116 -10.98 7.41 -15.39
CA ILE A 116 -10.06 6.64 -14.54
C ILE A 116 -8.62 6.74 -15.06
N ASN A 117 -8.41 6.61 -16.37
CA ASN A 117 -7.06 6.70 -16.95
C ASN A 117 -6.49 8.11 -16.81
N GLY A 118 -7.28 9.13 -17.12
CA GLY A 118 -6.88 10.54 -16.92
C GLY A 118 -6.56 10.84 -15.46
N LEU A 119 -7.35 10.30 -14.53
CA LEU A 119 -7.12 10.41 -13.10
C LEU A 119 -5.80 9.77 -12.67
N LYS A 120 -5.52 8.54 -13.14
CA LYS A 120 -4.26 7.85 -12.83
C LYS A 120 -3.05 8.64 -13.33
N GLN A 121 -3.15 9.21 -14.52
CA GLN A 121 -2.09 10.06 -15.08
C GLN A 121 -1.89 11.34 -14.26
N ALA A 122 -2.97 12.02 -13.88
CA ALA A 122 -2.91 13.23 -13.06
C ALA A 122 -2.34 12.94 -11.66
N ALA A 123 -2.75 11.85 -11.02
CA ALA A 123 -2.20 11.41 -9.75
C ALA A 123 -0.71 11.09 -9.85
N ALA A 124 -0.29 10.42 -10.92
CA ALA A 124 1.12 10.14 -11.16
C ALA A 124 1.95 11.42 -11.32
N GLU A 125 1.44 12.43 -12.04
CA GLU A 125 2.06 13.75 -12.17
C GLU A 125 2.21 14.46 -10.83
N ASP A 126 1.16 14.53 -10.02
CA ASP A 126 1.20 15.20 -8.73
C ASP A 126 2.18 14.54 -7.76
N TYR A 127 2.19 13.20 -7.69
CA TYR A 127 3.14 12.46 -6.85
C TYR A 127 4.58 12.57 -7.36
N TYR A 128 4.78 12.66 -8.68
CA TYR A 128 6.11 12.86 -9.25
C TYR A 128 6.64 14.24 -8.89
N LYS A 129 5.85 15.31 -9.07
CA LYS A 129 6.22 16.67 -8.68
C LYS A 129 6.52 16.78 -7.18
N LEU A 130 5.68 16.15 -6.35
CA LEU A 130 5.94 16.08 -4.91
C LEU A 130 7.29 15.40 -4.60
N GLY A 131 7.64 14.37 -5.36
CA GLY A 131 8.95 13.72 -5.28
C GLY A 131 10.09 14.66 -5.65
N GLU A 132 9.95 15.43 -6.71
CA GLU A 132 10.93 16.44 -7.13
C GLU A 132 11.10 17.54 -6.08
N ASP A 133 9.99 18.05 -5.54
CA ASP A 133 10.00 19.07 -4.49
C ASP A 133 10.73 18.59 -3.23
N TYR A 134 10.51 17.33 -2.84
CA TYR A 134 11.24 16.74 -1.72
C TYR A 134 12.71 16.50 -2.04
N LEU A 135 13.04 16.06 -3.26
CA LEU A 135 14.42 15.76 -3.64
C LEU A 135 15.28 17.02 -3.80
N ALA A 136 14.66 18.18 -4.07
CA ALA A 136 15.34 19.47 -4.07
C ALA A 136 15.89 19.88 -2.69
N ASN A 137 15.48 19.20 -1.61
CA ASN A 137 16.01 19.39 -0.27
C ASN A 137 17.13 18.39 0.02
N ASP A 138 18.32 18.88 0.37
CA ASP A 138 19.53 18.07 0.64
C ASP A 138 19.50 17.30 2.00
N SER A 139 18.32 16.96 2.49
CA SER A 139 18.14 16.19 3.72
C SER A 139 17.77 14.75 3.43
N ARG A 140 18.42 13.82 4.14
CA ARG A 140 18.09 12.38 4.09
C ARG A 140 16.62 12.10 4.41
N GLU A 141 16.00 12.87 5.30
CA GLU A 141 14.58 12.70 5.62
C GLU A 141 13.71 12.99 4.39
N TYR A 142 13.99 14.10 3.71
CA TYR A 142 13.29 14.51 2.51
C TYR A 142 13.55 13.55 1.34
N ALA A 143 14.77 13.03 1.20
CA ALA A 143 15.08 11.98 0.24
C ALA A 143 14.22 10.71 0.44
N ARG A 144 13.96 10.30 1.69
CA ARG A 144 13.03 9.18 1.98
C ARG A 144 11.59 9.50 1.57
N LYS A 145 11.13 10.75 1.79
CA LYS A 145 9.81 11.20 1.35
C LYS A 145 9.72 11.24 -0.18
N ALA A 146 10.76 11.71 -0.86
CA ALA A 146 10.87 11.71 -2.32
C ALA A 146 10.77 10.29 -2.88
N TYR A 147 11.51 9.32 -2.32
CA TYR A 147 11.42 7.92 -2.70
C TYR A 147 9.98 7.39 -2.61
N ALA A 148 9.29 7.67 -1.50
CA ALA A 148 7.90 7.25 -1.30
C ALA A 148 6.95 7.89 -2.32
N ALA A 149 7.16 9.17 -2.65
CA ALA A 149 6.35 9.90 -3.63
C ALA A 149 6.55 9.35 -5.05
N PHE A 150 7.79 9.15 -5.50
CA PHE A 150 8.05 8.54 -6.81
C PHE A 150 7.53 7.09 -6.90
N LYS A 151 7.63 6.32 -5.82
CA LYS A 151 7.02 4.99 -5.74
C LYS A 151 5.51 5.05 -5.93
N LYS A 152 4.84 6.04 -5.32
CA LYS A 152 3.40 6.27 -5.53
C LYS A 152 3.10 6.68 -6.96
N ALA A 153 3.88 7.57 -7.58
CA ALA A 153 3.71 7.96 -8.97
C ALA A 153 3.73 6.75 -9.92
N GLY A 154 4.73 5.88 -9.79
CA GLY A 154 4.80 4.63 -10.57
C GLY A 154 3.73 3.61 -10.24
N GLY A 155 3.18 3.62 -9.02
CA GLY A 155 2.04 2.81 -8.62
C GLY A 155 0.73 3.26 -9.26
N TRP A 156 0.55 4.57 -9.47
CA TRP A 156 -0.59 5.14 -10.18
C TRP A 156 -0.51 4.88 -11.69
N MET A 157 0.67 5.08 -12.27
CA MET A 157 0.90 4.87 -13.69
C MET A 157 2.29 4.24 -13.93
N PRO A 158 2.35 2.92 -14.16
CA PRO A 158 3.60 2.26 -14.54
C PRO A 158 4.20 2.88 -15.80
N GLY A 159 5.50 3.15 -15.78
CA GLY A 159 6.20 3.80 -16.89
C GLY A 159 5.99 5.32 -16.99
N TYR A 160 5.40 5.94 -15.97
CA TYR A 160 5.26 7.38 -15.92
C TYR A 160 6.62 8.09 -15.76
N LYS A 161 7.06 8.76 -16.83
CA LYS A 161 8.38 9.42 -16.92
C LYS A 161 9.51 8.47 -16.46
N ASP A 162 10.53 9.01 -15.80
CA ASP A 162 11.71 8.34 -15.27
C ASP A 162 11.58 8.06 -13.76
N TYR A 163 10.36 7.84 -13.23
CA TYR A 163 10.12 7.68 -11.79
C TYR A 163 11.05 6.65 -11.12
N LYS A 164 11.44 5.57 -11.82
CA LYS A 164 12.39 4.58 -11.31
C LYS A 164 13.78 5.16 -11.08
N SER A 165 14.31 5.91 -12.05
CA SER A 165 15.60 6.59 -11.91
C SER A 165 15.56 7.60 -10.76
N LYS A 166 14.46 8.34 -10.65
CA LYS A 166 14.24 9.27 -9.53
C LYS A 166 14.09 8.59 -8.18
N MET A 167 13.48 7.41 -8.12
CA MET A 167 13.48 6.58 -6.92
C MET A 167 14.91 6.17 -6.53
N ASP A 168 15.73 5.75 -7.49
CA ASP A 168 17.12 5.34 -7.21
C ASP A 168 17.97 6.53 -6.72
N GLU A 169 17.80 7.71 -7.33
CA GLU A 169 18.41 8.97 -6.90
C GLU A 169 18.03 9.33 -5.46
N ALA A 170 16.72 9.30 -5.15
CA ALA A 170 16.19 9.56 -3.82
C ALA A 170 16.66 8.51 -2.79
N PHE A 171 16.72 7.23 -3.18
CA PHE A 171 17.23 6.17 -2.33
C PHE A 171 18.69 6.43 -1.96
N ASN A 172 19.55 6.67 -2.94
CA ASN A 172 20.98 6.95 -2.72
C ASN A 172 21.19 8.19 -1.83
N SER A 173 20.41 9.24 -2.04
CA SER A 173 20.46 10.46 -1.21
C SER A 173 19.97 10.23 0.23
N SER A 174 19.21 9.17 0.47
CA SER A 174 18.75 8.79 1.81
C SER A 174 19.70 7.84 2.56
N VAL A 175 20.73 7.31 1.88
CA VAL A 175 21.67 6.32 2.43
C VAL A 175 22.49 6.92 3.57
N VAL A 176 22.62 6.13 4.64
CA VAL A 176 23.56 6.38 5.74
C VAL A 176 24.75 5.45 5.57
N ASN A 177 25.96 5.99 5.48
CA ASN A 177 27.19 5.20 5.46
C ASN A 177 27.63 4.92 6.90
N ILE A 178 27.64 3.65 7.28
CA ILE A 178 27.95 3.19 8.63
C ILE A 178 29.26 2.44 8.58
N VAL A 179 30.27 2.96 9.27
CA VAL A 179 31.55 2.28 9.46
C VAL A 179 31.51 1.55 10.79
N ILE A 180 31.77 0.26 10.75
CA ILE A 180 31.91 -0.60 11.92
C ILE A 180 33.39 -0.82 12.11
N ASN A 181 33.94 -0.53 13.29
CA ASN A 181 35.33 -0.81 13.62
C ASN A 181 35.51 -2.27 14.12
N PRO A 182 36.75 -2.81 14.12
CA PRO A 182 37.03 -4.12 14.68
C PRO A 182 36.60 -4.17 16.15
N ILE A 183 36.10 -5.33 16.59
CA ILE A 183 35.70 -5.50 17.98
C ILE A 183 36.90 -5.28 18.91
N GLN A 184 36.68 -4.53 19.99
CA GLN A 184 37.62 -4.50 21.09
C GLN A 184 37.31 -5.67 22.03
N ASP A 185 38.24 -6.61 22.10
CA ASP A 185 38.20 -7.71 23.05
C ASP A 185 39.00 -7.36 24.31
N ASN A 186 38.29 -7.13 25.40
CA ASN A 186 38.89 -6.87 26.72
C ASN A 186 38.80 -8.10 27.65
N SER A 187 38.49 -9.28 27.12
CA SER A 187 38.39 -10.53 27.88
C SER A 187 39.75 -11.15 28.26
N PHE A 188 40.86 -10.55 27.81
CA PHE A 188 42.25 -11.02 28.03
C PHE A 188 42.50 -12.47 27.58
N PHE A 189 41.67 -13.00 26.69
CA PHE A 189 41.80 -14.35 26.16
C PHE A 189 42.93 -14.40 25.10
N PHE A 190 44.09 -14.95 25.44
CA PHE A 190 45.22 -15.12 24.53
C PHE A 190 45.20 -16.49 23.85
N ASN A 191 44.87 -16.53 22.54
CA ASN A 191 44.90 -17.75 21.73
C ASN A 191 46.20 -17.86 20.92
N THR A 192 47.34 -18.09 21.58
CA THR A 192 48.66 -18.25 20.92
C THR A 192 49.45 -19.47 21.40
N GLY A 193 48.80 -20.50 21.96
CA GLY A 193 49.46 -21.68 22.55
C GLY A 193 49.03 -23.04 21.99
N TRP A 194 49.81 -24.09 22.28
CA TRP A 194 49.51 -25.50 22.00
C TRP A 194 48.25 -25.94 22.78
N GLY A 195 47.08 -25.75 22.16
CA GLY A 195 45.78 -25.99 22.78
C GLY A 195 44.65 -25.12 22.21
N ASN A 196 44.70 -24.81 20.90
CA ASN A 196 43.68 -24.02 20.21
C ASN A 196 42.35 -24.79 20.13
N MET A 197 41.59 -24.77 21.23
CA MET A 197 40.27 -25.39 21.37
C MET A 197 39.19 -24.35 21.04
N GLY A 198 39.22 -23.80 19.83
CA GLY A 198 38.19 -22.87 19.37
C GLY A 198 38.36 -22.46 17.91
N TYR A 199 37.26 -22.12 17.24
CA TYR A 199 37.30 -21.39 15.97
C TYR A 199 38.19 -20.15 16.15
N ASN A 200 39.10 -19.87 15.21
CA ASN A 200 40.01 -18.73 15.24
C ASN A 200 39.23 -17.41 15.42
N TYR A 201 38.98 -17.02 16.67
CA TYR A 201 38.29 -15.79 17.00
C TYR A 201 39.28 -14.65 16.79
N SER A 202 39.25 -14.05 15.60
CA SER A 202 39.87 -12.76 15.37
C SER A 202 38.79 -11.69 15.39
N ASN A 203 39.07 -10.57 16.07
CA ASN A 203 38.17 -9.41 16.12
C ASN A 203 37.78 -8.94 14.71
N GLU A 204 38.72 -9.06 13.77
CA GLU A 204 38.56 -8.85 12.35
C GLU A 204 37.53 -9.80 11.71
N TYR A 205 37.61 -11.11 12.00
CA TYR A 205 36.67 -12.09 11.46
C TYR A 205 35.24 -11.83 11.94
N PHE A 206 35.05 -11.46 13.20
CA PHE A 206 33.73 -11.11 13.71
C PHE A 206 33.15 -9.90 12.97
N GLN A 207 33.94 -8.82 12.87
CA GLN A 207 33.54 -7.59 12.21
C GLN A 207 33.15 -7.84 10.75
N GLN A 208 33.98 -8.57 9.99
CA GLN A 208 33.71 -8.91 8.60
C GLN A 208 32.41 -9.71 8.45
N ASN A 209 32.16 -10.69 9.34
CA ASN A 209 30.90 -11.44 9.34
C ASN A 209 29.71 -10.53 9.63
N MET A 210 29.81 -9.63 10.62
CA MET A 210 28.73 -8.71 10.95
C MET A 210 28.41 -7.75 9.79
N VAL A 211 29.43 -7.15 9.18
CA VAL A 211 29.26 -6.30 7.99
C VAL A 211 28.59 -7.08 6.86
N ARG A 212 29.03 -8.33 6.61
CA ARG A 212 28.44 -9.20 5.59
C ARG A 212 26.97 -9.52 5.88
N ASP A 213 26.64 -9.86 7.12
CA ASP A 213 25.28 -10.23 7.53
C ASP A 213 24.31 -9.04 7.45
N LEU A 214 24.83 -7.81 7.62
CA LEU A 214 24.09 -6.57 7.38
C LEU A 214 23.97 -6.20 5.89
N GLY A 215 24.57 -6.99 4.99
CA GLY A 215 24.55 -6.80 3.54
C GLY A 215 25.69 -5.92 3.00
N GLY A 216 26.55 -5.40 3.88
CA GLY A 216 27.72 -4.59 3.54
C GLY A 216 27.39 -3.35 2.71
N LYS A 217 28.33 -2.99 1.82
CA LYS A 217 28.19 -1.81 0.94
C LYS A 217 27.13 -1.94 -0.16
N TYR A 218 26.61 -3.14 -0.39
CA TYR A 218 25.56 -3.42 -1.39
C TYR A 218 24.18 -3.61 -0.76
N ALA A 219 24.03 -3.29 0.54
CA ALA A 219 22.74 -3.36 1.21
C ALA A 219 21.72 -2.43 0.55
N THR A 220 20.57 -2.99 0.16
CA THR A 220 19.44 -2.27 -0.45
C THR A 220 18.15 -2.37 0.37
N ARG A 221 18.11 -3.28 1.36
CA ARG A 221 16.94 -3.52 2.21
C ARG A 221 16.57 -2.28 3.04
N TYR A 222 17.59 -1.56 3.48
CA TYR A 222 17.47 -0.32 4.23
C TYR A 222 18.33 0.75 3.55
N PRO A 223 18.02 2.05 3.70
CA PRO A 223 18.86 3.13 3.22
C PRO A 223 20.08 3.30 4.15
N ALA A 224 20.86 2.23 4.30
CA ALA A 224 22.04 2.14 5.11
C ALA A 224 23.03 1.18 4.43
N ARG A 225 24.30 1.59 4.36
CA ARG A 225 25.39 0.78 3.85
C ARG A 225 26.41 0.57 4.95
N PHE A 226 26.92 -0.64 5.06
CA PHE A 226 27.82 -1.04 6.14
C PHE A 226 29.20 -1.32 5.57
N TYR A 227 30.22 -0.80 6.23
CA TYR A 227 31.60 -0.94 5.81
C TYR A 227 32.46 -1.33 7.02
N THR A 228 33.46 -2.17 6.77
CA THR A 228 34.64 -2.21 7.65
C THR A 228 35.41 -0.90 7.52
N GLU A 229 36.26 -0.58 8.50
CA GLU A 229 37.17 0.57 8.45
C GLU A 229 38.16 0.46 7.28
N TRP A 230 38.61 -0.76 6.96
CA TRP A 230 39.47 -0.99 5.79
C TRP A 230 38.73 -0.70 4.47
N GLU A 231 37.50 -1.19 4.31
CA GLU A 231 36.70 -0.90 3.12
C GLU A 231 36.41 0.60 2.98
N ALA A 232 36.06 1.27 4.08
CA ALA A 232 35.78 2.69 4.07
C ALA A 232 37.00 3.52 3.66
N ARG A 233 38.20 3.16 4.13
CA ARG A 233 39.46 3.80 3.70
C ARG A 233 39.79 3.51 2.23
N ARG A 234 39.68 2.24 1.81
CA ARG A 234 39.95 1.82 0.43
C ARG A 234 39.03 2.51 -0.57
N ASP A 235 37.74 2.61 -0.24
CA ASP A 235 36.70 3.15 -1.11
C ASP A 235 36.46 4.66 -0.88
N ASN A 236 37.27 5.31 -0.03
CA ASN A 236 37.16 6.72 0.36
C ASN A 236 35.74 7.12 0.81
N VAL A 237 35.11 6.28 1.63
CA VAL A 237 33.76 6.50 2.14
C VAL A 237 33.81 7.45 3.32
N GLN A 238 33.05 8.56 3.24
CA GLN A 238 32.82 9.41 4.39
C GLN A 238 31.76 8.74 5.31
N PRO A 239 32.12 8.37 6.55
CA PRO A 239 31.16 7.81 7.49
C PRO A 239 30.16 8.87 7.94
N ASP A 240 28.90 8.51 7.97
CA ASP A 240 27.89 9.25 8.72
C ASP A 240 27.90 8.82 10.17
N TRP A 241 27.99 7.51 10.40
CA TRP A 241 28.08 6.90 11.71
C TRP A 241 29.32 6.02 11.80
N VAL A 242 29.93 6.01 12.98
CA VAL A 242 31.01 5.09 13.35
C VAL A 242 30.51 4.28 14.54
N ILE A 243 30.62 2.96 14.44
CA ILE A 243 30.20 2.02 15.48
C ILE A 243 31.44 1.35 16.07
N ASP A 244 31.64 1.56 17.36
CA ASP A 244 32.64 0.87 18.16
C ASP A 244 31.94 -0.16 19.07
N LEU A 245 32.38 -1.42 18.97
CA LEU A 245 31.86 -2.50 19.79
C LEU A 245 32.94 -3.00 20.75
N THR A 246 32.58 -3.15 22.04
CA THR A 246 33.43 -3.75 23.06
C THR A 246 32.78 -5.02 23.58
N LEU A 247 33.52 -6.12 23.52
CA LEU A 247 33.11 -7.38 24.12
C LEU A 247 33.46 -7.37 25.61
N ARG A 248 32.48 -7.71 26.45
CA ARG A 248 32.63 -7.78 27.92
C ARG A 248 31.91 -9.01 28.46
N ASN A 249 32.43 -9.57 29.55
CA ASN A 249 31.79 -10.66 30.31
C ASN A 249 31.49 -11.91 29.46
N MET A 250 32.48 -12.40 28.70
CA MET A 250 32.32 -13.65 27.95
C MET A 250 32.38 -14.84 28.90
N ASP A 251 31.27 -15.58 29.00
CA ASP A 251 31.22 -16.86 29.72
C ASP A 251 31.41 -18.00 28.72
N ILE A 252 32.53 -18.73 28.86
CA ILE A 252 32.83 -19.90 28.05
C ILE A 252 32.73 -21.11 28.99
N PRO A 253 31.60 -21.83 28.99
CA PRO A 253 31.49 -23.04 29.79
C PRO A 253 32.54 -24.04 29.35
N ARG A 254 33.24 -24.63 30.32
CA ARG A 254 34.28 -25.63 30.10
C ARG A 254 33.70 -26.95 29.60
#